data_AF-A0A3B1ADF8-F1
#
_entry.id   AF-A0A3B1ADF8-F1
#
_cell.length_a   1.000
_cell.length_b   1.000
_cell.length_c   1.000
_cell.angle_alpha   90.00
_cell.angle_beta   90.00
_cell.angle_gamma   90.00
#
_symmetry.space_group_name_H-M   'P 1'
#
loop_
_entity.id
_entity.type
_entity.pdbx_description
1 polymer ?
#
loop_
_entity_poly.entity_id
_entity_poly.type
_entity_poly.pdbx_seq_one_letter_code
_entity_poly.pdbx_strand_id
1 'polypeptide(L)'
;MTTLPQAAPQTTNMTDPKQYPPPNEQPLVQHLLELRDRLMRIVLVVIVLFLGLFAFANDLYTYLAEPLLRHMVDGTSMIATQVVSPFLTPFKLALVMAIFIAVPFILYQAWGFMAPGLYQHEKKLVYPLLLSSTILF
;
A
#
# COMPACT_ATOMS: atom_id res chain seq x y z
N MET A 1 1.13 -72.69 -45.15
CA MET A 1 1.57 -73.37 -43.92
C MET A 1 2.50 -72.42 -43.17
N THR A 2 1.95 -71.57 -42.27
CA THR A 2 1.97 -71.71 -40.79
C THR A 2 3.41 -71.66 -40.23
N THR A 3 3.86 -70.80 -39.31
CA THR A 3 3.24 -70.09 -38.16
C THR A 3 4.09 -68.88 -37.70
N LEU A 4 3.45 -67.82 -37.17
CA LEU A 4 3.97 -66.89 -36.13
C LEU A 4 3.81 -67.56 -34.73
N PRO A 5 4.59 -67.27 -33.64
CA PRO A 5 4.53 -65.98 -32.90
C PRO A 5 5.78 -65.49 -32.10
N GLN A 6 5.87 -64.15 -31.96
CA GLN A 6 6.08 -63.36 -30.72
C GLN A 6 7.26 -63.63 -29.75
N ALA A 7 8.12 -62.62 -29.54
CA ALA A 7 8.39 -61.99 -28.23
C ALA A 7 9.38 -60.82 -28.36
N ALA A 8 8.98 -59.64 -27.89
CA ALA A 8 9.85 -58.49 -27.64
C ALA A 8 10.43 -58.59 -26.21
N PRO A 9 11.51 -57.84 -25.93
CA PRO A 9 11.59 -57.09 -24.68
C PRO A 9 11.58 -55.59 -24.94
N GLN A 10 10.61 -54.91 -24.34
CA GLN A 10 10.66 -53.48 -24.02
C GLN A 10 11.79 -53.25 -23.01
N THR A 11 12.56 -52.17 -23.15
CA THR A 11 13.28 -51.38 -22.10
C THR A 11 14.43 -50.67 -22.83
N THR A 12 14.59 -49.36 -22.84
CA THR A 12 14.41 -48.39 -21.76
C THR A 12 14.11 -47.02 -22.36
N ASN A 13 12.94 -46.47 -22.02
CA ASN A 13 12.75 -45.04 -21.94
C ASN A 13 13.84 -44.47 -21.03
N MET A 14 14.83 -43.78 -21.61
CA MET A 14 15.61 -42.79 -20.86
C MET A 14 14.93 -41.44 -21.08
N THR A 15 13.75 -41.30 -20.45
CA THR A 15 13.25 -40.01 -20.01
C THR A 15 14.32 -39.42 -19.10
N ASP A 16 15.12 -38.48 -19.62
CA ASP A 16 15.95 -37.61 -18.79
C ASP A 16 15.00 -36.76 -17.93
N PRO A 17 14.91 -36.98 -16.60
CA PRO A 17 13.95 -36.30 -15.75
C PRO A 17 14.45 -34.94 -15.25
N LYS A 18 15.49 -34.35 -15.86
CA LYS A 18 16.00 -33.03 -15.43
C LYS A 18 15.66 -31.94 -16.42
N GLN A 19 14.36 -31.82 -16.71
CA GLN A 19 13.80 -30.56 -17.19
C GLN A 19 13.94 -29.51 -16.09
N TYR A 20 15.06 -28.76 -16.11
CA TYR A 20 15.16 -27.53 -15.35
C TYR A 20 14.02 -26.62 -15.83
N PRO A 21 13.12 -26.15 -14.95
CA PRO A 21 12.21 -25.08 -15.32
C PRO A 21 13.09 -23.90 -15.78
N PRO A 22 12.70 -23.15 -16.83
CA PRO A 22 13.44 -21.96 -17.20
C PRO A 22 13.58 -21.07 -15.95
N PRO A 23 14.76 -20.49 -15.68
CA PRO A 23 14.92 -19.52 -14.61
C PRO A 23 13.82 -18.48 -14.76
N ASN A 24 13.03 -18.30 -13.71
CA ASN A 24 11.86 -17.43 -13.71
C ASN A 24 12.35 -15.98 -13.80
N GLU A 25 12.60 -15.47 -15.01
CA GLU A 25 13.14 -14.13 -15.31
C GLU A 25 12.14 -12.99 -15.06
N GLN A 26 11.05 -13.25 -14.33
CA GLN A 26 10.01 -12.25 -14.04
C GLN A 26 9.96 -11.72 -12.57
N PRO A 27 11.04 -11.69 -11.76
CA PRO A 27 10.93 -11.24 -10.38
C PRO A 27 10.57 -9.75 -10.27
N LEU A 28 11.09 -8.91 -11.19
CA LEU A 28 10.82 -7.47 -11.18
C LEU A 28 9.36 -7.17 -11.56
N VAL A 29 8.83 -7.85 -12.58
CA VAL A 29 7.45 -7.63 -13.04
C VAL A 29 6.46 -8.07 -11.97
N GLN A 30 6.70 -9.21 -11.32
CA GLN A 30 5.85 -9.70 -10.21
C GLN A 30 5.88 -8.74 -9.01
N HIS A 31 7.06 -8.22 -8.65
CA HIS A 31 7.20 -7.26 -7.57
C HIS A 31 6.48 -5.94 -7.86
N LEU A 32 6.57 -5.41 -9.10
CA LEU A 32 5.82 -4.22 -9.52
C LEU A 32 4.30 -4.47 -9.52
N LEU A 33 3.86 -5.68 -9.86
CA LEU A 33 2.45 -6.05 -9.81
C LEU A 33 1.92 -6.04 -8.37
N GLU A 34 2.70 -6.55 -7.42
CA GLU A 34 2.40 -6.46 -6.00
C GLU A 34 2.29 -5.00 -5.53
N LEU A 35 3.24 -4.13 -5.93
CA LEU A 35 3.20 -2.71 -5.57
C LEU A 35 1.90 -2.07 -6.05
N ARG A 36 1.51 -2.33 -7.29
CA ARG A 36 0.27 -1.79 -7.88
C ARG A 36 -0.95 -2.19 -7.07
N ASP A 37 -1.09 -3.47 -6.75
CA ASP A 37 -2.26 -3.98 -6.04
C ASP A 37 -2.30 -3.55 -4.57
N ARG A 38 -1.14 -3.30 -3.97
CA ARG A 38 -1.01 -2.70 -2.63
C ARG A 38 -1.38 -1.22 -2.63
N LEU A 39 -0.87 -0.48 -3.62
CA LEU A 39 -1.17 0.95 -3.80
C LEU A 39 -2.67 1.17 -4.02
N MET A 40 -3.32 0.37 -4.86
CA MET A 40 -4.76 0.47 -5.09
C MET A 40 -5.57 0.25 -3.79
N ARG A 41 -5.15 -0.70 -2.94
CA ARG A 41 -5.78 -0.93 -1.63
C ARG A 41 -5.59 0.25 -0.69
N ILE A 42 -4.38 0.82 -0.62
CA ILE A 42 -4.10 2.03 0.18
C ILE A 42 -4.98 3.19 -0.28
N VAL A 43 -5.01 3.46 -1.59
CA VAL A 43 -5.79 4.55 -2.17
C VAL A 43 -7.27 4.37 -1.85
N LEU A 44 -7.80 3.14 -1.98
CA LEU A 44 -9.19 2.85 -1.66
C LEU A 44 -9.52 3.12 -0.18
N VAL A 45 -8.67 2.69 0.75
CA VAL A 45 -8.85 2.97 2.19
C VAL A 45 -8.80 4.47 2.48
N VAL A 46 -7.83 5.19 1.92
CA VAL A 46 -7.72 6.65 2.09
C VAL A 46 -8.96 7.35 1.54
N ILE A 47 -9.48 6.93 0.39
CA ILE A 47 -10.70 7.51 -0.18
C ILE A 47 -11.90 7.25 0.73
N VAL A 48 -12.07 6.04 1.25
CA VAL A 48 -13.18 5.71 2.17
C VAL A 48 -13.11 6.56 3.44
N LEU A 49 -11.93 6.68 4.05
CA LEU A 49 -11.73 7.53 5.22
C LEU A 49 -11.96 9.00 4.89
N PHE A 50 -11.45 9.47 3.76
CA PHE A 50 -11.65 10.84 3.30
C PHE A 50 -13.13 11.16 3.12
N LEU A 51 -13.91 10.29 2.47
CA LEU A 51 -15.36 10.49 2.30
C LEU A 51 -16.09 10.50 3.65
N GLY A 52 -15.65 9.70 4.63
CA GLY A 52 -16.19 9.76 5.99
C GLY A 52 -15.87 11.07 6.71
N LEU A 53 -14.65 11.58 6.57
CA LEU A 53 -14.22 12.86 7.15
C LEU A 53 -14.74 14.07 6.38
N PHE A 54 -15.10 13.92 5.11
CA PHE A 54 -15.53 14.99 4.21
C PHE A 54 -16.72 15.76 4.77
N ALA A 55 -17.69 15.06 5.37
CA ALA A 55 -18.86 15.69 6.01
C ALA A 55 -18.49 16.62 7.17
N PHE A 56 -17.37 16.37 7.85
CA PHE A 56 -16.87 17.11 9.01
C PHE A 56 -15.70 18.04 8.68
N ALA A 57 -15.34 18.18 7.41
CA ALA A 57 -14.15 18.91 6.99
C ALA A 57 -14.15 20.38 7.42
N ASN A 58 -15.32 21.03 7.38
CA ASN A 58 -15.49 22.42 7.80
C ASN A 58 -15.33 22.59 9.32
N ASP A 59 -15.93 21.69 10.11
CA ASP A 59 -15.84 21.74 11.57
C ASP A 59 -14.40 21.53 12.04
N LEU A 60 -13.71 20.56 11.43
CA LEU A 60 -12.31 20.28 11.67
C LEU A 60 -11.42 21.49 11.34
N TYR A 61 -11.70 22.17 10.23
CA TYR A 61 -10.97 23.38 9.83
C TYR A 61 -11.19 24.52 10.83
N THR A 62 -12.42 24.78 11.25
CA THR A 62 -12.73 25.83 12.23
C THR A 62 -12.00 25.57 13.55
N TYR A 63 -12.01 24.33 14.04
CA TYR A 63 -11.31 23.95 15.26
C TYR A 63 -9.79 24.19 15.16
N LEU A 64 -9.20 23.90 14.00
CA LEU A 64 -7.76 24.10 13.78
C LEU A 64 -7.38 25.57 13.56
N ALA A 65 -8.26 26.35 12.92
CA ALA A 65 -8.02 27.74 12.55
C ALA A 65 -8.27 28.71 13.72
N GLU A 66 -9.18 28.37 14.64
CA GLU A 66 -9.52 29.19 15.82
C GLU A 66 -8.30 29.65 16.66
N PRO A 67 -7.33 28.79 17.04
CA PRO A 67 -6.16 29.24 17.80
C PRO A 67 -5.21 30.14 16.99
N LEU A 68 -5.19 30.01 15.66
CA LEU A 68 -4.38 30.84 14.78
C LEU A 68 -4.97 32.24 14.62
N LEU A 69 -6.31 32.35 14.54
CA LEU A 69 -6.99 33.64 14.50
C LEU A 69 -6.86 34.41 15.81
N ARG A 70 -6.84 33.72 16.97
CA ARG A 70 -6.68 34.34 18.29
C ARG A 70 -5.31 35.01 18.51
N HIS A 71 -4.28 34.64 17.73
CA HIS A 71 -2.94 35.23 17.80
C HIS A 71 -2.68 36.25 16.69
N MET A 72 -3.67 36.53 15.83
CA MET A 72 -3.59 37.61 14.85
C MET A 72 -4.11 38.92 15.47
N VAL A 73 -3.25 39.95 15.47
CA VAL A 73 -3.56 41.32 15.92
C VAL A 73 -4.68 41.92 15.07
N ASP A 74 -5.61 42.61 15.72
CA ASP A 74 -6.71 43.38 15.13
C ASP A 74 -6.22 44.29 13.99
N GLY A 75 -6.73 44.06 12.77
CA GLY A 75 -6.54 44.96 11.63
C GLY A 75 -5.96 44.36 10.36
N THR A 76 -5.58 43.08 10.35
CA THR A 76 -5.22 42.40 9.08
C THR A 76 -6.48 41.84 8.44
N SER A 77 -7.09 42.60 7.54
CA SER A 77 -8.05 42.05 6.59
C SER A 77 -7.42 40.81 5.94
N MET A 78 -8.12 39.68 5.93
CA MET A 78 -7.78 38.55 5.06
C MET A 78 -7.88 39.03 3.61
N ILE A 79 -6.82 39.64 3.08
CA ILE A 79 -6.65 39.75 1.64
C ILE A 79 -6.19 38.37 1.19
N ALA A 80 -7.17 37.59 0.74
CA ALA A 80 -6.98 36.32 0.09
C ALA A 80 -5.94 36.45 -1.02
N THR A 81 -4.74 35.93 -0.80
CA THR A 81 -3.72 35.79 -1.85
C THR A 81 -4.16 34.80 -2.94
N GLN A 82 -5.24 34.02 -2.72
CA GLN A 82 -5.95 33.23 -3.73
C GLN A 82 -7.44 33.07 -3.35
N VAL A 83 -8.36 33.37 -4.27
CA VAL A 83 -9.83 33.34 -4.05
C VAL A 83 -10.38 31.92 -3.81
N VAL A 84 -9.59 30.89 -4.10
CA VAL A 84 -9.96 29.47 -4.03
C VAL A 84 -9.63 28.84 -2.65
N SER A 85 -8.79 29.49 -1.84
CA SER A 85 -8.27 28.91 -0.60
C SER A 85 -9.33 28.58 0.47
N PRO A 86 -10.43 29.33 0.68
CA PRO A 86 -11.42 28.97 1.70
C PRO A 86 -12.16 27.67 1.38
N PHE A 87 -12.32 27.36 0.08
CA PHE A 87 -13.00 26.15 -0.38
C PHE A 87 -12.07 24.93 -0.36
N LEU A 88 -10.82 25.07 -0.82
CA LEU A 88 -9.88 23.94 -0.90
C LEU A 88 -9.24 23.57 0.44
N THR A 89 -9.13 24.50 1.39
CA THR A 89 -8.39 24.26 2.63
C THR A 89 -9.05 23.20 3.53
N PRO A 90 -10.37 23.22 3.77
CA PRO A 90 -11.04 22.15 4.51
C PRO A 90 -10.88 20.78 3.84
N PHE A 91 -10.97 20.70 2.51
CA PHE A 91 -10.76 19.44 1.78
C PHE A 91 -9.33 18.93 1.89
N LYS A 92 -8.34 19.82 1.74
CA LYS A 92 -6.93 19.46 1.91
C LYS A 92 -6.68 18.95 3.33
N LEU A 93 -7.25 19.59 4.34
CA LEU A 93 -7.13 19.17 5.73
C LEU A 93 -7.76 17.80 5.96
N ALA A 94 -9.00 17.58 5.50
CA ALA A 94 -9.67 16.29 5.62
C ALA A 94 -8.91 15.17 4.91
N LEU A 95 -8.31 15.43 3.74
CA LEU A 95 -7.46 14.48 3.03
C LEU A 95 -6.20 14.12 3.83
N VAL A 96 -5.51 15.12 4.39
CA VAL A 96 -4.34 14.90 5.22
C VAL A 96 -4.71 14.08 6.46
N MET A 97 -5.81 14.42 7.15
CA MET A 97 -6.28 13.64 8.30
C MET A 97 -6.65 12.21 7.94
N ALA A 98 -7.32 12.00 6.79
CA ALA A 98 -7.63 10.65 6.31
C ALA A 98 -6.36 9.83 6.06
N ILE A 99 -5.31 10.44 5.51
CA ILE A 99 -4.00 9.79 5.34
C ILE A 99 -3.39 9.46 6.70
N PHE A 100 -3.42 10.39 7.67
CA PHE A 100 -2.93 10.16 9.03
C PHE A 100 -3.63 8.96 9.69
N ILE A 101 -4.96 8.90 9.61
CA ILE A 101 -5.73 7.75 10.12
C ILE A 101 -5.39 6.46 9.36
N ALA A 102 -5.07 6.56 8.06
CA ALA A 102 -4.66 5.42 7.24
C ALA A 102 -3.21 4.97 7.48
N VAL A 103 -2.35 5.77 8.14
CA VAL A 103 -0.92 5.48 8.38
C VAL A 103 -0.68 4.05 8.86
N PRO A 104 -1.40 3.48 9.84
CA PRO A 104 -1.18 2.11 10.30
C PRO A 104 -1.34 1.08 9.18
N PHE A 105 -2.36 1.26 8.35
CA PHE A 105 -2.65 0.40 7.20
C PHE A 105 -1.63 0.61 6.08
N ILE A 106 -1.25 1.87 5.81
CA ILE A 106 -0.23 2.22 4.81
C ILE A 106 1.10 1.56 5.18
N LEU A 107 1.53 1.68 6.44
CA LEU A 107 2.75 1.05 6.94
C LEU A 107 2.67 -0.47 6.77
N TYR A 108 1.59 -1.10 7.21
CA TYR A 108 1.42 -2.55 7.06
C TYR A 108 1.58 -3.00 5.60
N GLN A 109 0.95 -2.29 4.67
CA GLN A 109 0.97 -2.64 3.26
C GLN A 109 2.33 -2.36 2.59
N ALA A 110 3.00 -1.26 2.96
CA ALA A 110 4.34 -0.88 2.49
C ALA A 110 5.41 -1.85 2.98
N TRP A 111 5.35 -2.27 4.25
CA TRP A 111 6.28 -3.25 4.80
C TRP A 111 6.11 -4.63 4.20
N GLY A 112 4.88 -5.06 3.92
CA GLY A 112 4.68 -6.32 3.22
C GLY A 112 5.30 -6.32 1.81
N PHE A 113 5.50 -5.15 1.18
CA PHE A 113 6.18 -5.01 -0.11
C PHE A 113 7.70 -5.03 0.05
N MET A 114 8.24 -4.51 1.16
CA MET A 114 9.68 -4.60 1.47
C MET A 114 10.09 -6.01 1.96
N ALA A 115 9.19 -6.71 2.64
CA ALA A 115 9.38 -8.06 3.18
C ALA A 115 9.93 -9.14 2.23
N PRO A 116 9.59 -9.19 0.91
CA PRO A 116 10.25 -10.12 -0.02
C PRO A 116 11.75 -9.86 -0.23
N GLY A 117 12.25 -8.65 0.09
CA GLY A 117 13.69 -8.31 -0.01
C GLY A 117 14.50 -8.49 1.28
N LEU A 118 13.86 -8.76 2.42
CA LEU A 118 14.49 -8.83 3.74
C LEU A 118 14.46 -10.28 4.28
N TYR A 119 15.62 -10.78 4.72
CA TYR A 119 15.84 -12.17 5.14
C TYR A 119 14.70 -12.70 6.02
N GLN A 120 14.09 -13.81 5.58
CA GLN A 120 12.93 -14.49 6.19
C GLN A 120 13.05 -14.75 7.71
N HIS A 121 14.27 -14.71 8.26
CA HIS A 121 14.57 -14.96 9.67
C HIS A 121 14.44 -13.72 10.58
N GLU A 122 14.42 -12.48 10.07
CA GLU A 122 14.30 -11.27 10.91
C GLU A 122 12.88 -10.69 11.01
N LYS A 123 11.91 -11.25 10.27
CA LYS A 123 10.51 -10.80 10.24
C LYS A 123 9.84 -10.70 11.61
N LYS A 124 10.31 -11.43 12.62
CA LYS A 124 9.69 -11.48 13.96
C LYS A 124 9.93 -10.21 14.80
N LEU A 125 11.04 -9.48 14.58
CA LEU A 125 11.30 -8.20 15.25
C LEU A 125 10.54 -7.02 14.63
N VAL A 126 10.07 -7.20 13.39
CA VAL A 126 9.40 -6.12 12.63
C VAL A 126 7.98 -5.87 13.15
N TYR A 127 7.25 -6.92 13.57
CA TYR A 127 5.90 -6.78 14.12
C TYR A 127 5.79 -5.85 15.35
N PRO A 128 6.60 -5.99 16.41
CA PRO A 128 6.54 -5.08 17.55
C PRO A 128 6.98 -3.65 17.20
N LEU A 129 7.93 -3.49 16.27
CA LEU A 129 8.36 -2.17 15.79
C LEU A 129 7.24 -1.46 15.01
N LEU A 130 6.50 -2.18 14.16
CA LEU A 130 5.35 -1.64 13.43
C LEU A 130 4.22 -1.22 14.35
N LEU A 131 3.94 -2.03 15.36
CA LEU A 131 2.95 -1.69 16.38
C LEU A 131 3.38 -0.45 17.16
N SER A 132 4.65 -0.37 17.56
CA SER A 132 5.19 0.81 18.24
C SER A 132 5.15 2.07 17.37
N SER A 133 5.49 1.97 16.08
CA SER A 133 5.46 3.10 15.15
C SER A 133 4.05 3.58 14.86
N THR A 134 3.10 2.64 14.77
CA THR A 134 1.66 2.93 14.62
C THR A 134 1.09 3.65 15.83
N ILE A 135 1.58 3.33 17.03
CA ILE A 135 1.15 3.98 18.28
C ILE A 135 1.79 5.37 18.45
N LEU A 136 3.00 5.57 17.91
CA LEU A 136 3.78 6.80 18.11
C LEU A 136 3.29 7.98 17.24
N PHE A 137 2.68 7.71 16.09
CA PHE A 137 2.20 8.71 15.12
C PHE A 137 0.68 8.83 15.16
#